data_AF-A0A6A4HRT6-F1
#
_entry.id   AF-A0A6A4HRT6-F1
#
_cell.length_a   1.000
_cell.length_b   1.000
_cell.length_c   1.000
_cell.angle_alpha   90.00
_cell.angle_beta   90.00
_cell.angle_gamma   90.00
#
_symmetry.space_group_name_H-M   'P 1'
#
loop_
_entity.id
_entity.type
_entity.pdbx_description
1 polymer ?
#
loop_
_entity_poly.entity_id
_entity_poly.type
_entity_poly.pdbx_seq_one_letter_code
_entity_poly.pdbx_strand_id
1 'polypeptide(L)'
;MDIKHSSGLDFSDRAGSALDEHADMVSDSESNVHRMNEMERRRLQGLWLGSTGGSPEPFRPKTLRQKIDVWLINEGGRQLFFVVWIFLHLLVIVFGFLNYELKDNTVNARATFGITYPIARTAALVLHVDVIFILLPVCRNFVSLLRRTPLNTVIPFDKNLTLHKATAWSMVVFTVVHIVAHMVNFYRLAMAAPSGTSTGQRIVIFLEANFTTGPGVTGWIMTAVLFIMVFFSIEKRRRAHFEWFWYSHHLFLVFFLNWQFHGMFCMIQPDRPPYCSYLTIGVFWRYWIVGGIVWVYERILRELRSRHRTYISKVIQHPSKVIELQIKKDKTTVRAGQYIFLSCPEISYFQWHPFTLTSAPEEDYISVHIRVVGDFTAALAKAVGCDLDNEKGAVVVGTNTNPPLNRVLPRVMVDGPFGSASEDFLKYETVLLVGAGIGVTPFASILKSIWYRMNNFNNSKPTRLSKVYFTWVIRDYGSAEWFHSLLHAIEEQDTMNRIEINIYLTAKIKEDDITNIIVQDVGEEKDAITSLRAPTHFGRPNWDKVFGNIADAHPQTDVGVFYCGPTALSKQLHLMSNKWSNPRSTRFFFGKENF
;
A
#
# COMPACT_ATOMS: atom_id res chain seq x y z
N MET A 1 11.06 -43.97 -54.60
CA MET A 1 12.02 -42.86 -54.53
C MET A 1 12.00 -42.32 -53.12
N ASP A 2 12.93 -42.87 -52.32
CA ASP A 2 13.58 -42.41 -51.07
C ASP A 2 12.68 -41.75 -49.98
N ILE A 3 12.23 -42.39 -48.89
CA ILE A 3 12.89 -43.14 -47.78
C ILE A 3 13.84 -42.22 -46.95
N LYS A 4 13.53 -41.75 -45.73
CA LYS A 4 13.56 -42.45 -44.41
C LYS A 4 12.94 -41.53 -43.31
N HIS A 5 11.93 -41.96 -42.54
CA HIS A 5 11.96 -42.52 -41.16
C HIS A 5 12.40 -41.56 -40.03
N SER A 6 11.87 -41.59 -38.80
CA SER A 6 10.64 -42.10 -38.14
C SER A 6 10.73 -41.74 -36.64
N SER A 7 9.57 -41.54 -36.00
CA SER A 7 9.16 -41.92 -34.62
C SER A 7 10.20 -41.88 -33.48
N GLY A 8 9.95 -41.21 -32.35
CA GLY A 8 8.88 -41.53 -31.38
C GLY A 8 9.46 -42.42 -30.26
N LEU A 9 9.02 -42.22 -29.01
CA LEU A 9 9.19 -43.03 -27.76
C LEU A 9 9.24 -42.01 -26.59
N ASP A 10 8.16 -41.72 -25.85
CA ASP A 10 7.38 -42.52 -24.89
C ASP A 10 8.23 -43.14 -23.77
N PHE A 11 8.12 -42.57 -22.57
CA PHE A 11 8.69 -43.10 -21.33
C PHE A 11 7.56 -43.26 -20.32
N SER A 12 7.18 -44.52 -20.11
CA SER A 12 6.36 -44.99 -18.99
C SER A 12 7.22 -45.82 -18.03
N ASP A 13 6.90 -45.69 -16.75
CA ASP A 13 7.62 -46.23 -15.60
C ASP A 13 7.80 -47.76 -15.59
N ARG A 14 8.94 -48.23 -15.06
CA ARG A 14 9.01 -49.53 -14.37
C ARG A 14 10.08 -49.55 -13.28
N ALA A 15 9.67 -50.10 -12.14
CA ALA A 15 10.42 -50.19 -10.89
C ALA A 15 11.33 -51.43 -10.80
N GLY A 16 12.46 -51.26 -10.11
CA GLY A 16 13.04 -52.20 -9.13
C GLY A 16 13.95 -53.34 -9.60
N SER A 17 15.22 -53.33 -9.19
CA SER A 17 15.82 -54.31 -8.24
C SER A 17 17.32 -54.04 -8.00
N ALA A 18 17.79 -54.37 -6.80
CA ALA A 18 19.11 -54.09 -6.21
C ALA A 18 20.21 -55.14 -6.55
N LEU A 19 21.38 -54.96 -5.91
CA LEU A 19 22.62 -55.80 -5.81
C LEU A 19 23.70 -55.46 -6.86
N ASP A 20 25.01 -55.39 -6.58
CA ASP A 20 25.84 -55.31 -5.38
C ASP A 20 27.27 -54.89 -5.82
N GLU A 21 27.97 -54.19 -4.93
CA GLU A 21 29.42 -54.26 -4.59
C GLU A 21 30.57 -54.24 -5.65
N HIS A 22 31.31 -53.12 -5.62
CA HIS A 22 32.78 -52.89 -5.61
C HIS A 22 33.80 -53.65 -6.49
N ALA A 23 34.77 -52.89 -7.04
CA ALA A 23 36.20 -53.00 -6.65
C ALA A 23 37.02 -51.80 -7.18
N ASP A 24 37.94 -51.32 -6.35
CA ASP A 24 38.87 -50.22 -6.62
C ASP A 24 39.76 -50.46 -7.85
N MET A 25 39.91 -49.43 -8.69
CA MET A 25 41.17 -49.19 -9.41
C MET A 25 41.54 -47.71 -9.32
N VAL A 26 42.59 -47.48 -8.55
CA VAL A 26 43.43 -46.29 -8.55
C VAL A 26 44.04 -46.13 -9.95
N SER A 27 43.81 -45.00 -10.58
CA SER A 27 44.73 -44.48 -11.59
C SER A 27 45.00 -43.01 -11.29
N ASP A 28 46.20 -42.75 -10.79
CA ASP A 28 46.82 -41.44 -10.74
C ASP A 28 46.82 -40.82 -12.14
N SER A 29 46.01 -39.79 -12.33
CA SER A 29 46.28 -38.76 -13.31
C SER A 29 45.90 -37.43 -12.69
N GLU A 30 46.91 -36.77 -12.14
CA GLU A 30 46.90 -35.34 -11.84
C GLU A 30 46.33 -34.57 -13.04
N SER A 31 45.10 -34.10 -12.91
CA SER A 31 44.58 -33.02 -13.72
C SER A 31 43.81 -32.09 -12.80
N ASN A 32 44.35 -30.88 -12.68
CA ASN A 32 43.87 -29.74 -11.93
C ASN A 32 42.34 -29.61 -11.86
N VAL A 33 41.72 -30.24 -10.87
CA VAL A 33 40.40 -29.84 -10.42
C VAL A 33 40.62 -28.60 -9.57
N HIS A 34 40.32 -27.43 -10.15
CA HIS A 34 40.25 -26.16 -9.43
C HIS A 34 39.51 -26.37 -8.11
N ARG A 35 40.25 -26.33 -6.99
CA ARG A 35 39.65 -26.14 -5.67
C ARG A 35 38.96 -24.79 -5.71
N MET A 36 37.63 -24.78 -5.87
CA MET A 36 36.83 -23.56 -5.70
C MET A 36 37.25 -22.88 -4.40
N ASN A 37 37.66 -21.63 -4.50
CA ASN A 37 38.14 -20.87 -3.35
C ASN A 37 37.00 -20.65 -2.35
N GLU A 38 37.27 -20.49 -1.06
CA GLU A 38 36.19 -20.37 -0.05
C GLU A 38 35.30 -19.13 -0.32
N MET A 39 35.89 -18.07 -0.89
CA MET A 39 35.18 -16.90 -1.40
C MET A 39 34.27 -17.21 -2.60
N GLU A 40 34.72 -18.08 -3.50
CA GLU A 40 34.03 -18.49 -4.73
C GLU A 40 32.80 -19.36 -4.41
N ARG A 41 32.92 -20.22 -3.38
CA ARG A 41 31.77 -20.92 -2.79
C ARG A 41 30.78 -19.96 -2.16
N ARG A 42 31.23 -18.99 -1.35
CA ARG A 42 30.33 -18.02 -0.71
C ARG A 42 29.60 -17.11 -1.71
N ARG A 43 30.24 -16.75 -2.85
CA ARG A 43 29.66 -15.89 -3.90
C ARG A 43 28.55 -16.57 -4.70
N LEU A 44 28.76 -17.78 -5.20
CA LEU A 44 27.74 -18.49 -5.98
C LEU A 44 26.57 -19.01 -5.11
N GLN A 45 26.68 -18.90 -3.78
CA GLN A 45 25.84 -19.60 -2.80
C GLN A 45 25.43 -18.71 -1.60
N GLY A 46 25.36 -17.38 -1.75
CA GLY A 46 24.71 -16.52 -0.76
C GLY A 46 23.23 -16.90 -0.64
N LEU A 47 22.79 -17.36 0.54
CA LEU A 47 21.55 -18.12 0.84
C LEU A 47 21.57 -19.65 0.56
N TRP A 48 22.71 -20.30 0.35
CA TRP A 48 22.73 -21.74 0.01
C TRP A 48 23.59 -22.62 0.92
N LEU A 49 24.19 -22.07 1.97
CA LEU A 49 24.72 -22.83 3.10
C LEU A 49 23.82 -22.65 4.34
N GLY A 50 22.65 -23.28 4.28
CA GLY A 50 22.18 -24.01 5.45
C GLY A 50 23.05 -25.26 5.60
N SER A 51 23.40 -25.60 6.85
CA SER A 51 24.10 -26.83 7.24
C SER A 51 23.65 -28.05 6.43
N THR A 52 24.53 -29.04 6.28
CA THR A 52 24.26 -30.41 5.79
C THR A 52 23.30 -31.20 6.69
N GLY A 53 22.25 -30.55 7.19
CA GLY A 53 21.04 -31.12 7.76
C GLY A 53 19.86 -30.83 6.83
N GLY A 54 18.88 -31.72 6.78
CA GLY A 54 17.76 -31.66 5.82
C GLY A 54 17.15 -30.27 5.69
N SER A 55 16.69 -29.94 4.47
CA SER A 55 16.04 -28.67 4.14
C SER A 55 15.02 -28.29 5.22
N PRO A 56 15.09 -27.07 5.77
CA PRO A 56 14.23 -26.68 6.88
C PRO A 56 12.76 -26.91 6.50
N GLU A 57 12.02 -27.56 7.40
CA GLU A 57 10.59 -27.81 7.20
C GLU A 57 9.80 -26.65 7.83
N PRO A 58 8.85 -26.04 7.10
CA PRO A 58 8.03 -24.98 7.63
C PRO A 58 7.20 -25.49 8.82
N PHE A 59 6.97 -24.63 9.81
CA PHE A 59 6.14 -24.99 10.96
C PHE A 59 4.72 -25.33 10.52
N ARG A 60 4.29 -26.58 10.76
CA ARG A 60 2.93 -27.05 10.46
C ARG A 60 2.09 -27.05 11.74
N PRO A 61 1.16 -26.09 11.92
CA PRO A 61 0.33 -26.03 13.12
C PRO A 61 -0.64 -27.23 13.17
N LYS A 62 -0.50 -28.07 14.19
CA LYS A 62 -1.33 -29.28 14.38
C LYS A 62 -2.64 -28.97 15.12
N THR A 63 -2.60 -28.02 16.06
CA THR A 63 -3.76 -27.65 16.88
C THR A 63 -4.45 -26.39 16.37
N LEU A 64 -5.74 -26.23 16.66
CA LEU A 64 -6.49 -25.01 16.34
C LEU A 64 -5.85 -23.78 16.98
N ARG A 65 -5.38 -23.89 18.22
CA ARG A 65 -4.67 -22.81 18.93
C ARG A 65 -3.42 -22.37 18.18
N GLN A 66 -2.59 -23.30 17.71
CA GLN A 66 -1.40 -22.98 16.93
C GLN A 66 -1.74 -22.32 15.58
N LYS A 67 -2.82 -22.77 14.92
CA LYS A 67 -3.30 -22.13 13.68
C LYS A 67 -3.72 -20.68 13.94
N ILE A 68 -4.43 -20.45 15.04
CA ILE A 68 -4.84 -19.11 15.48
C ILE A 68 -3.61 -18.27 15.83
N ASP A 69 -2.64 -18.80 16.55
CA ASP A 69 -1.42 -18.09 16.95
C ASP A 69 -0.60 -17.64 15.73
N VAL A 70 -0.40 -18.51 14.72
CA VAL A 70 0.27 -18.16 13.46
C VAL A 70 -0.52 -17.09 12.70
N TRP A 71 -1.83 -17.25 12.60
CA TRP A 71 -2.70 -16.28 11.93
C TRP A 71 -2.70 -14.91 12.64
N LEU A 72 -2.69 -14.89 13.97
CA LEU A 72 -2.68 -13.68 14.79
C LEU A 72 -1.46 -12.77 14.50
N ILE A 73 -0.31 -13.34 14.09
CA ILE A 73 0.93 -12.58 13.82
C ILE A 73 0.71 -11.49 12.77
N ASN A 74 0.14 -11.83 11.61
CA ASN A 74 -0.05 -10.88 10.50
C ASN A 74 -1.52 -10.45 10.30
N GLU A 75 -2.47 -11.28 10.73
CA GLU A 75 -3.90 -11.06 10.51
C GLU A 75 -4.66 -10.59 11.75
N GLY A 76 -4.14 -10.87 12.95
CA GLY A 76 -4.84 -10.65 14.21
C GLY A 76 -5.35 -9.23 14.39
N GLY A 77 -4.45 -8.23 14.35
CA GLY A 77 -4.83 -6.83 14.55
C GLY A 77 -5.81 -6.30 13.51
N ARG A 78 -5.68 -6.72 12.24
CA ARG A 78 -6.62 -6.34 11.17
C ARG A 78 -8.02 -6.88 11.44
N GLN A 79 -8.10 -8.15 11.81
CA GLN A 79 -9.37 -8.86 11.90
C GLN A 79 -10.08 -8.57 13.21
N LEU A 80 -9.34 -8.42 14.32
CA LEU A 80 -9.90 -7.94 15.58
C LEU A 80 -10.56 -6.56 15.39
N PHE A 81 -9.86 -5.64 14.73
CA PHE A 81 -10.42 -4.32 14.43
C PHE A 81 -11.68 -4.41 13.55
N PHE A 82 -11.67 -5.26 12.52
CA PHE A 82 -12.84 -5.44 11.65
C PHE A 82 -14.02 -6.12 12.36
N VAL A 83 -13.75 -7.06 13.28
CA VAL A 83 -14.76 -7.67 14.15
C VAL A 83 -15.38 -6.62 15.07
N VAL A 84 -14.58 -5.77 15.70
CA VAL A 84 -15.07 -4.65 16.53
C VAL A 84 -15.91 -3.68 15.68
N TRP A 85 -15.48 -3.40 14.44
CA TRP A 85 -16.24 -2.58 13.50
C TRP A 85 -17.61 -3.18 13.17
N ILE A 86 -17.67 -4.47 12.84
CA ILE A 86 -18.95 -5.17 12.60
C ILE A 86 -19.80 -5.21 13.87
N PHE A 87 -19.19 -5.49 15.01
CA PHE A 87 -19.90 -5.53 16.30
C PHE A 87 -20.54 -4.18 16.63
N LEU A 88 -19.85 -3.07 16.37
CA LEU A 88 -20.41 -1.72 16.47
C LEU A 88 -21.65 -1.55 15.58
N HIS A 89 -21.61 -2.01 14.33
CA HIS A 89 -22.75 -1.94 13.42
C HIS A 89 -23.93 -2.77 13.93
N LEU A 90 -23.68 -4.01 14.36
CA LEU A 90 -24.71 -4.88 14.93
C LEU A 90 -25.35 -4.25 16.16
N LEU A 91 -24.55 -3.65 17.05
CA LEU A 91 -25.04 -2.92 18.22
C LEU A 91 -25.96 -1.77 17.78
N VAL A 92 -25.50 -0.91 16.86
CA VAL A 92 -26.29 0.22 16.36
C VAL A 92 -27.57 -0.25 15.68
N ILE A 93 -27.55 -1.37 14.95
CA ILE A 93 -28.73 -1.95 14.31
C ILE A 93 -29.73 -2.44 15.36
N VAL A 94 -29.29 -3.27 16.31
CA VAL A 94 -30.16 -3.86 17.33
C VAL A 94 -30.75 -2.77 18.23
N PHE A 95 -29.91 -1.92 18.82
CA PHE A 95 -30.39 -0.85 19.71
C PHE A 95 -31.14 0.23 18.95
N GLY A 96 -30.72 0.56 17.72
CA GLY A 96 -31.44 1.49 16.85
C GLY A 96 -32.84 0.99 16.52
N PHE A 97 -32.96 -0.27 16.11
CA PHE A 97 -34.24 -0.89 15.79
C PHE A 97 -35.15 -0.94 17.02
N LEU A 98 -34.66 -1.46 18.14
CA LEU A 98 -35.42 -1.51 19.39
C LEU A 98 -35.84 -0.12 19.86
N ASN A 99 -34.97 0.88 19.74
CA ASN A 99 -35.31 2.25 20.08
C ASN A 99 -36.44 2.80 19.19
N TYR A 100 -36.38 2.64 17.86
CA TYR A 100 -37.44 3.16 16.98
C TYR A 100 -38.74 2.35 17.04
N GLU A 101 -38.66 1.06 17.38
CA GLU A 101 -39.83 0.20 17.53
C GLU A 101 -40.56 0.44 18.85
N LEU A 102 -39.82 0.61 19.96
CA LEU A 102 -40.41 0.70 21.30
C LEU A 102 -40.64 2.12 21.78
N LYS A 103 -40.13 3.15 21.08
CA LYS A 103 -40.25 4.54 21.54
C LYS A 103 -41.69 5.04 21.51
N ASP A 104 -42.17 5.53 22.65
CA ASP A 104 -43.55 6.01 22.84
C ASP A 104 -43.91 7.28 22.03
N ASN A 105 -42.91 7.95 21.47
CA ASN A 105 -43.08 9.23 20.77
C ASN A 105 -43.10 9.08 19.23
N THR A 106 -43.24 7.86 18.73
CA THR A 106 -43.28 7.54 17.28
C THR A 106 -44.36 6.52 16.94
N VAL A 107 -45.43 6.45 17.75
CA VAL A 107 -46.59 5.57 17.59
C VAL A 107 -47.34 5.88 16.29
N ASN A 108 -47.58 7.16 15.96
CA ASN A 108 -48.31 7.51 14.73
C ASN A 108 -47.51 7.15 13.47
N ALA A 109 -46.19 7.38 13.51
CA ALA A 109 -45.29 6.99 12.43
C ALA A 109 -45.29 5.46 12.23
N ARG A 110 -45.22 4.69 13.32
CA ARG A 110 -45.32 3.21 13.25
C ARG A 110 -46.69 2.73 12.80
N ALA A 111 -47.78 3.38 13.21
CA ALA A 111 -49.12 3.03 12.75
C ALA A 111 -49.26 3.20 11.22
N THR A 112 -48.69 4.27 10.67
CA THR A 112 -48.75 4.57 9.23
C THR A 112 -47.81 3.69 8.41
N PHE A 113 -46.56 3.57 8.85
CA PHE A 113 -45.49 2.96 8.07
C PHE A 113 -45.18 1.51 8.47
N GLY A 114 -45.63 1.05 9.63
CA GLY A 114 -45.32 -0.27 10.19
C GLY A 114 -43.82 -0.51 10.38
N ILE A 115 -43.39 -1.76 10.23
CA ILE A 115 -42.00 -2.20 10.46
C ILE A 115 -40.96 -1.53 9.54
N THR A 116 -41.37 -0.97 8.40
CA THR A 116 -40.43 -0.26 7.51
C THR A 116 -40.02 1.10 8.06
N TYR A 117 -40.73 1.67 9.04
CA TYR A 117 -40.28 2.84 9.77
C TYR A 117 -39.02 2.60 10.61
N PRO A 118 -39.01 1.67 11.59
CA PRO A 118 -37.81 1.41 12.39
C PRO A 118 -36.66 0.92 11.51
N ILE A 119 -36.90 0.16 10.44
CA ILE A 119 -35.86 -0.23 9.47
C ILE A 119 -35.23 1.00 8.81
N ALA A 120 -36.04 1.90 8.25
CA ALA A 120 -35.55 3.10 7.57
C ALA A 120 -34.74 4.02 8.51
N ARG A 121 -35.23 4.22 9.74
CA ARG A 121 -34.58 5.05 10.76
C ARG A 121 -33.31 4.41 11.31
N THR A 122 -33.28 3.09 11.45
CA THR A 122 -32.08 2.34 11.88
C THR A 122 -31.01 2.35 10.79
N ALA A 123 -31.38 2.14 9.53
CA ALA A 123 -30.44 2.26 8.41
C ALA A 123 -29.86 3.68 8.33
N ALA A 124 -30.69 4.71 8.52
CA ALA A 124 -30.21 6.08 8.63
C ALA A 124 -29.25 6.24 9.82
N LEU A 125 -29.52 5.67 10.99
CA LEU A 125 -28.63 5.75 12.16
C LEU A 125 -27.27 5.11 11.89
N VAL A 126 -27.23 3.94 11.24
CA VAL A 126 -25.97 3.31 10.83
C VAL A 126 -25.19 4.22 9.87
N LEU A 127 -25.87 4.80 8.88
CA LEU A 127 -25.27 5.76 7.96
C LEU A 127 -24.68 7.00 8.68
N HIS A 128 -25.36 7.50 9.72
CA HIS A 128 -24.82 8.58 10.56
C HIS A 128 -23.56 8.16 11.31
N VAL A 129 -23.51 6.94 11.85
CA VAL A 129 -22.30 6.40 12.50
C VAL A 129 -21.16 6.28 11.50
N ASP A 130 -21.42 5.77 10.29
CA ASP A 130 -20.43 5.66 9.22
C ASP A 130 -19.82 7.02 8.84
N VAL A 131 -20.61 8.09 8.84
CA VAL A 131 -20.15 9.47 8.57
C VAL A 131 -19.12 9.96 9.59
N ILE A 132 -19.18 9.53 10.85
CA ILE A 132 -18.15 9.87 11.85
C ILE A 132 -16.78 9.38 11.35
N PHE A 133 -16.75 8.17 10.79
CA PHE A 133 -15.51 7.45 10.48
C PHE A 133 -15.05 7.61 9.04
N ILE A 134 -15.88 8.00 8.07
CA ILE A 134 -15.48 7.96 6.65
C ILE A 134 -14.30 8.90 6.31
N LEU A 135 -14.19 10.03 7.01
CA LEU A 135 -13.14 11.05 6.77
C LEU A 135 -11.85 10.81 7.57
N LEU A 136 -11.92 10.18 8.75
CA LEU A 136 -10.76 10.00 9.61
C LEU A 136 -9.61 9.18 8.97
N PRO A 137 -9.87 8.07 8.24
CA PRO A 137 -8.80 7.26 7.68
C PRO A 137 -8.09 7.92 6.51
N VAL A 138 -8.72 8.90 5.84
CA VAL A 138 -8.09 9.68 4.77
C VAL A 138 -7.34 10.91 5.28
N CYS A 139 -7.38 11.15 6.61
CA CYS A 139 -6.60 12.17 7.28
C CYS A 139 -5.18 11.64 7.58
N ARG A 140 -4.25 11.81 6.63
CA ARG A 140 -2.91 11.20 6.68
C ARG A 140 -2.04 11.71 7.81
N ASN A 141 -2.11 13.01 8.13
CA ASN A 141 -1.33 13.59 9.23
C ASN A 141 -1.87 13.08 10.57
N PHE A 142 -3.20 13.02 10.70
CA PHE A 142 -3.87 12.48 11.88
C PHE A 142 -3.54 11.00 12.10
N VAL A 143 -3.63 10.17 11.05
CA VAL A 143 -3.26 8.75 11.10
C VAL A 143 -1.78 8.58 11.44
N SER A 144 -0.89 9.40 10.86
CA SER A 144 0.54 9.38 11.16
C SER A 144 0.84 9.76 12.62
N LEU A 145 0.06 10.68 13.20
CA LEU A 145 0.18 11.06 14.61
C LEU A 145 -0.27 9.90 15.52
N LEU A 146 -1.44 9.30 15.25
CA LEU A 146 -1.96 8.18 16.03
C LEU A 146 -1.05 6.95 15.96
N ARG A 147 -0.41 6.71 14.81
CA ARG A 147 0.56 5.63 14.65
C ARG A 147 1.76 5.72 15.61
N ARG A 148 2.10 6.91 16.08
CA ARG A 148 3.20 7.12 17.04
C ARG A 148 2.79 6.82 18.47
N THR A 149 1.50 6.66 18.73
CA THR A 149 0.97 6.36 20.07
C THR A 149 0.99 4.84 20.32
N PRO A 150 0.88 4.40 21.59
CA PRO A 150 0.74 2.98 21.91
C PRO A 150 -0.44 2.29 21.22
N LEU A 151 -1.44 3.05 20.75
CA LEU A 151 -2.60 2.53 20.02
C LEU A 151 -2.22 1.75 18.76
N ASN A 152 -1.07 2.03 18.14
CA ASN A 152 -0.62 1.32 16.93
C ASN A 152 -0.34 -0.17 17.17
N THR A 153 -0.19 -0.61 18.43
CA THR A 153 -0.06 -2.03 18.77
C THR A 153 -1.38 -2.78 18.62
N VAL A 154 -2.52 -2.08 18.75
CA VAL A 154 -3.87 -2.67 18.70
C VAL A 154 -4.58 -2.32 17.39
N ILE A 155 -4.48 -1.06 16.96
CA ILE A 155 -5.15 -0.53 15.78
C ILE A 155 -4.15 -0.44 14.62
N PRO A 156 -4.37 -1.18 13.51
CA PRO A 156 -3.48 -1.16 12.36
C PRO A 156 -3.71 0.09 11.51
N PHE A 157 -3.15 1.21 11.94
CA PHE A 157 -3.29 2.52 11.26
C PHE A 157 -2.76 2.52 9.82
N ASP A 158 -1.82 1.64 9.46
CA ASP A 158 -1.32 1.47 8.09
C ASP A 158 -2.37 0.90 7.12
N LYS A 159 -3.46 0.34 7.66
CA LYS A 159 -4.61 -0.16 6.89
C LYS A 159 -5.78 0.84 6.88
N ASN A 160 -5.54 2.12 7.18
CA ASN A 160 -6.54 3.20 7.17
C ASN A 160 -7.43 3.20 5.91
N LEU A 161 -6.85 3.05 4.72
CA LEU A 161 -7.62 3.07 3.48
C LEU A 161 -8.49 1.82 3.29
N THR A 162 -8.20 0.72 4.00
CA THR A 162 -9.07 -0.46 4.07
C THR A 162 -10.32 -0.13 4.88
N LEU A 163 -10.18 0.58 6.01
CA LEU A 163 -11.32 1.05 6.79
C LEU A 163 -12.17 2.03 5.98
N HIS A 164 -11.58 3.02 5.31
CA HIS A 164 -12.34 3.94 4.45
C HIS A 164 -13.19 3.19 3.40
N LYS A 165 -12.64 2.17 2.75
CA LYS A 165 -13.39 1.33 1.79
C LYS A 165 -14.47 0.49 2.48
N ALA A 166 -14.20 -0.06 3.64
CA ALA A 166 -15.18 -0.84 4.40
C ALA A 166 -16.37 0.02 4.84
N THR A 167 -16.11 1.21 5.39
CA THR A 167 -17.13 2.21 5.73
C THR A 167 -17.90 2.64 4.49
N ALA A 168 -17.23 2.91 3.36
CA ALA A 168 -17.91 3.25 2.10
C ALA A 168 -18.86 2.14 1.61
N TRP A 169 -18.46 0.87 1.71
CA TRP A 169 -19.34 -0.26 1.36
C TRP A 169 -20.50 -0.43 2.34
N SER A 170 -20.28 -0.21 3.64
CA SER A 170 -21.37 -0.14 4.63
C SER A 170 -22.38 0.93 4.23
N MET A 171 -21.90 2.14 3.88
CA MET A 171 -22.76 3.24 3.43
C MET A 171 -23.58 2.87 2.20
N VAL A 172 -23.01 2.17 1.22
CA VAL A 172 -23.76 1.69 0.05
C VAL A 172 -24.87 0.73 0.46
N VAL A 173 -24.55 -0.28 1.28
CA VAL A 173 -25.52 -1.29 1.74
C VAL A 173 -26.66 -0.64 2.51
N PHE A 174 -26.37 0.20 3.50
CA PHE A 174 -27.41 0.84 4.31
C PHE A 174 -28.16 1.94 3.56
N THR A 175 -27.55 2.57 2.55
CA THR A 175 -28.28 3.45 1.61
C THR A 175 -29.33 2.68 0.84
N VAL A 176 -29.00 1.48 0.32
CA VAL A 176 -29.98 0.62 -0.38
C VAL A 176 -31.10 0.20 0.57
N VAL A 177 -30.77 -0.27 1.78
CA VAL A 177 -31.77 -0.64 2.80
C VAL A 177 -32.68 0.55 3.14
N HIS A 178 -32.10 1.73 3.34
CA HIS A 178 -32.82 2.96 3.62
C HIS A 178 -33.77 3.34 2.48
N ILE A 179 -33.30 3.33 1.23
CA ILE A 179 -34.10 3.63 0.03
C ILE A 179 -35.27 2.64 -0.09
N VAL A 180 -35.00 1.34 -0.01
CA VAL A 180 -36.05 0.30 -0.13
C VAL A 180 -37.11 0.47 0.94
N ALA A 181 -36.71 0.71 2.20
CA ALA A 181 -37.66 0.95 3.29
C ALA A 181 -38.48 2.23 3.04
N HIS A 182 -37.86 3.30 2.53
CA HIS A 182 -38.56 4.53 2.17
C HIS A 182 -39.49 4.39 0.97
N MET A 183 -39.17 3.57 -0.04
CA MET A 183 -40.08 3.27 -1.15
C MET A 183 -41.37 2.62 -0.64
N VAL A 184 -41.26 1.68 0.32
CA VAL A 184 -42.43 1.09 0.98
C VAL A 184 -43.16 2.12 1.83
N ASN A 185 -42.46 2.99 2.54
CA ASN A 185 -43.09 4.05 3.33
C ASN A 185 -43.85 5.06 2.47
N PHE A 186 -43.31 5.46 1.31
CA PHE A 186 -44.00 6.33 0.36
C PHE A 186 -45.23 5.65 -0.25
N TYR A 187 -45.13 4.36 -0.56
CA TYR A 187 -46.29 3.58 -0.99
C TYR A 187 -47.38 3.56 0.09
N ARG A 188 -47.02 3.26 1.35
CA ARG A 188 -47.98 3.27 2.48
C ARG A 188 -48.59 4.65 2.71
N LEU A 189 -47.80 5.71 2.58
CA LEU A 189 -48.27 7.09 2.67
C LEU A 189 -49.32 7.39 1.60
N ALA A 190 -49.04 7.03 0.34
CA ALA A 190 -49.99 7.20 -0.77
C ALA A 190 -51.27 6.38 -0.57
N MET A 191 -51.16 5.20 0.05
CA MET A 191 -52.32 4.36 0.35
C MET A 191 -53.18 4.88 1.50
N ALA A 192 -52.56 5.56 2.48
CA ALA A 192 -53.22 6.18 3.62
C ALA A 192 -53.73 7.61 3.33
N ALA A 193 -53.33 8.21 2.21
CA ALA A 193 -53.69 9.59 1.86
C ALA A 193 -55.20 9.74 1.58
N PRO A 194 -55.91 10.64 2.31
CA PRO A 194 -57.35 10.85 2.12
C PRO A 194 -57.74 11.35 0.72
N SER A 195 -56.83 12.07 0.05
CA SER A 195 -57.01 12.61 -1.31
C SER A 195 -56.89 11.55 -2.42
N GLY A 196 -56.42 10.35 -2.10
CA GLY A 196 -56.22 9.26 -3.06
C GLY A 196 -57.48 8.41 -3.28
N THR A 197 -58.48 8.97 -3.97
CA THR A 197 -59.77 8.26 -4.23
C THR A 197 -59.68 7.25 -5.37
N SER A 198 -58.77 7.44 -6.33
CA SER A 198 -58.52 6.50 -7.43
C SER A 198 -57.06 6.01 -7.46
N THR A 199 -56.80 4.88 -8.13
CA THR A 199 -55.45 4.34 -8.31
C THR A 199 -54.51 5.35 -8.96
N GLY A 200 -54.98 6.11 -9.96
CA GLY A 200 -54.19 7.14 -10.63
C GLY A 200 -53.74 8.25 -9.67
N GLN A 201 -54.64 8.73 -8.80
CA GLN A 201 -54.30 9.75 -7.79
C GLN A 201 -53.28 9.23 -6.78
N ARG A 202 -53.38 7.97 -6.36
CA ARG A 202 -52.40 7.35 -5.45
C ARG A 202 -51.01 7.25 -6.07
N ILE A 203 -50.92 6.96 -7.37
CA ILE A 203 -49.65 6.98 -8.11
C ILE A 203 -49.06 8.39 -8.15
N VAL A 204 -49.88 9.42 -8.39
CA VAL A 204 -49.41 10.81 -8.38
C VAL A 204 -48.86 11.19 -7.00
N ILE A 205 -49.57 10.87 -5.91
CA ILE A 205 -49.11 11.14 -4.54
C ILE A 205 -47.79 10.43 -4.24
N PHE A 206 -47.62 9.18 -4.69
CA PHE A 206 -46.36 8.46 -4.57
C PHE A 206 -45.21 9.16 -5.32
N LEU A 207 -45.45 9.62 -6.55
CA LEU A 207 -44.46 10.33 -7.35
C LEU A 207 -44.12 11.69 -6.75
N GLU A 208 -45.11 12.44 -6.26
CA GLU A 208 -44.90 13.69 -5.53
C GLU A 208 -44.05 13.46 -4.27
N ALA A 209 -44.39 12.45 -3.46
CA ALA A 209 -43.61 12.09 -2.28
C ALA A 209 -42.13 11.83 -2.62
N ASN A 210 -41.85 11.20 -3.76
CA ASN A 210 -40.50 10.88 -4.21
C ASN A 210 -39.74 12.08 -4.82
N PHE A 211 -40.40 12.91 -5.62
CA PHE A 211 -39.72 13.85 -6.52
C PHE A 211 -40.02 15.32 -6.24
N THR A 212 -40.98 15.64 -5.39
CA THR A 212 -41.30 17.04 -5.05
C THR A 212 -41.04 17.36 -3.58
N THR A 213 -41.03 16.36 -2.69
CA THR A 213 -40.69 16.59 -1.28
C THR A 213 -39.19 16.81 -1.08
N GLY A 214 -38.83 17.64 -0.10
CA GLY A 214 -37.43 17.92 0.23
C GLY A 214 -36.57 16.67 0.48
N PRO A 215 -37.00 15.71 1.34
CA PRO A 215 -36.26 14.46 1.54
C PRO A 215 -36.21 13.59 0.28
N GLY A 216 -37.28 13.55 -0.52
CA GLY A 216 -37.30 12.81 -1.78
C GLY A 216 -36.26 13.33 -2.79
N VAL A 217 -36.31 14.63 -3.09
CA VAL A 217 -35.38 15.28 -4.04
C VAL A 217 -33.93 15.14 -3.58
N THR A 218 -33.64 15.50 -2.34
CA THR A 218 -32.28 15.40 -1.78
C THR A 218 -31.78 13.95 -1.75
N GLY A 219 -32.67 12.98 -1.46
CA GLY A 219 -32.35 11.55 -1.47
C GLY A 219 -31.95 11.03 -2.85
N TRP A 220 -32.67 11.43 -3.91
CA TRP A 220 -32.31 11.06 -5.29
C TRP A 220 -31.01 11.71 -5.76
N ILE A 221 -30.78 12.98 -5.44
CA ILE A 221 -29.51 13.67 -5.72
C ILE A 221 -28.35 12.93 -5.03
N MET A 222 -28.49 12.62 -3.73
CA MET A 222 -27.49 11.86 -2.97
C MET A 222 -27.23 10.48 -3.58
N THR A 223 -28.27 9.78 -4.00
CA THR A 223 -28.17 8.45 -4.60
C THR A 223 -27.40 8.49 -5.92
N ALA A 224 -27.71 9.45 -6.80
CA ALA A 224 -27.02 9.63 -8.07
C ALA A 224 -25.53 9.96 -7.86
N VAL A 225 -25.24 10.87 -6.93
CA VAL A 225 -23.85 11.24 -6.59
C VAL A 225 -23.09 10.05 -6.00
N LEU A 226 -23.69 9.32 -5.06
CA LEU A 226 -23.06 8.13 -4.46
C LEU A 226 -22.75 7.08 -5.52
N PHE A 227 -23.68 6.83 -6.44
CA PHE A 227 -23.47 5.92 -7.56
C PHE A 227 -22.26 6.32 -8.42
N ILE A 228 -22.18 7.59 -8.82
CA ILE A 228 -21.06 8.12 -9.62
C ILE A 228 -19.74 7.95 -8.87
N MET A 229 -19.69 8.34 -7.59
CA MET A 229 -18.50 8.20 -6.76
C MET A 229 -18.03 6.74 -6.68
N VAL A 230 -18.94 5.80 -6.39
CA VAL A 230 -18.62 4.37 -6.30
C VAL A 230 -18.16 3.82 -7.64
N PHE A 231 -18.85 4.15 -8.73
CA PHE A 231 -18.58 3.67 -10.08
C PHE A 231 -17.14 3.95 -10.53
N PHE A 232 -16.64 5.17 -10.28
CA PHE A 232 -15.26 5.54 -10.63
C PHE A 232 -14.23 5.12 -9.56
N SER A 233 -14.66 4.81 -8.34
CA SER A 233 -13.78 4.33 -7.27
C SER A 233 -13.42 2.84 -7.38
N ILE A 234 -14.07 2.08 -8.28
CA ILE A 234 -13.75 0.67 -8.55
C ILE A 234 -12.30 0.53 -9.01
N GLU A 235 -11.57 -0.42 -8.43
CA GLU A 235 -10.12 -0.58 -8.61
C GLU A 235 -9.67 -0.63 -10.07
N LYS A 236 -10.38 -1.38 -10.92
CA LYS A 236 -10.06 -1.49 -12.36
C LYS A 236 -10.08 -0.12 -13.05
N ARG A 237 -11.08 0.71 -12.75
CA ARG A 237 -11.26 2.04 -13.37
C ARG A 237 -10.32 3.07 -12.78
N ARG A 238 -10.22 3.11 -11.44
CA ARG A 238 -9.30 4.01 -10.74
C ARG A 238 -7.84 3.83 -11.20
N ARG A 239 -7.42 2.58 -11.46
CA ARG A 239 -6.07 2.29 -11.96
C ARG A 239 -5.88 2.68 -13.43
N ALA A 240 -6.92 2.59 -14.24
CA ALA A 240 -6.86 2.98 -15.66
C ALA A 240 -6.90 4.50 -15.84
N HIS A 241 -7.77 5.19 -15.11
CA HIS A 241 -7.97 6.64 -15.19
C HIS A 241 -8.13 7.22 -13.78
N PHE A 242 -7.02 7.60 -13.16
CA PHE A 242 -7.02 8.11 -11.79
C PHE A 242 -7.73 9.47 -11.66
N GLU A 243 -7.64 10.33 -12.68
CA GLU A 243 -8.26 11.65 -12.67
C GLU A 243 -9.79 11.59 -12.60
N TRP A 244 -10.40 10.66 -13.35
CA TRP A 244 -11.84 10.45 -13.33
C TRP A 244 -12.33 10.04 -11.94
N PHE A 245 -11.57 9.16 -11.28
CA PHE A 245 -11.78 8.86 -9.87
C PHE A 245 -11.66 10.13 -9.02
N TRP A 246 -10.57 10.89 -9.16
CA TRP A 246 -10.32 12.05 -8.32
C TRP A 246 -11.42 13.11 -8.42
N TYR A 247 -11.81 13.51 -9.63
CA TYR A 247 -12.85 14.53 -9.85
C TYR A 247 -14.23 14.06 -9.40
N SER A 248 -14.63 12.84 -9.78
CA SER A 248 -15.94 12.30 -9.34
C SER A 248 -16.01 12.09 -7.84
N HIS A 249 -14.91 11.74 -7.17
CA HIS A 249 -14.91 11.52 -5.73
C HIS A 249 -15.13 12.83 -4.95
N HIS A 250 -14.76 14.00 -5.50
CA HIS A 250 -15.03 15.32 -4.88
C HIS A 250 -16.51 15.67 -4.79
N LEU A 251 -17.39 14.94 -5.51
CA LEU A 251 -18.83 15.05 -5.34
C LEU A 251 -19.30 14.70 -3.92
N PHE A 252 -18.42 14.16 -3.06
CA PHE A 252 -18.69 14.00 -1.62
C PHE A 252 -19.16 15.32 -0.97
N LEU A 253 -18.71 16.48 -1.46
CA LEU A 253 -19.17 17.79 -0.99
C LEU A 253 -20.67 17.99 -1.25
N VAL A 254 -21.11 17.70 -2.48
CA VAL A 254 -22.53 17.77 -2.87
C VAL A 254 -23.34 16.76 -2.06
N PHE A 255 -22.80 15.56 -1.86
CA PHE A 255 -23.44 14.50 -1.08
C PHE A 255 -23.64 14.90 0.39
N PHE A 256 -22.62 15.43 1.07
CA PHE A 256 -22.73 15.87 2.48
C PHE A 256 -23.64 17.08 2.66
N LEU A 257 -23.61 18.05 1.74
CA LEU A 257 -24.54 19.18 1.77
C LEU A 257 -25.99 18.71 1.64
N ASN A 258 -26.27 17.83 0.69
CA ASN A 258 -27.61 17.25 0.55
C ASN A 258 -28.01 16.39 1.74
N TRP A 259 -27.08 15.66 2.38
CA TRP A 259 -27.39 14.89 3.59
C TRP A 259 -27.85 15.80 4.72
N GLN A 260 -27.17 16.92 4.94
CA GLN A 260 -27.60 17.89 5.95
C GLN A 260 -29.03 18.36 5.68
N PHE A 261 -29.35 18.74 4.45
CA PHE A 261 -30.70 19.18 4.08
C PHE A 261 -31.74 18.04 4.13
N HIS A 262 -31.37 16.83 3.74
CA HIS A 262 -32.25 15.66 3.67
C HIS A 262 -33.00 15.42 4.99
N GLY A 263 -32.32 15.61 6.12
CA GLY A 263 -32.91 15.47 7.46
C GLY A 263 -33.65 16.70 8.00
N MET A 264 -33.61 17.85 7.34
CA MET A 264 -34.13 19.14 7.86
C MET A 264 -35.60 19.41 7.56
N PHE A 265 -36.19 18.72 6.59
CA PHE A 265 -37.57 19.00 6.14
C PHE A 265 -38.68 18.53 7.09
N CYS A 266 -38.32 17.90 8.21
CA CYS A 266 -39.25 17.44 9.25
C CYS A 266 -40.47 16.64 8.72
N MET A 267 -40.25 15.80 7.69
CA MET A 267 -41.34 15.04 7.05
C MET A 267 -41.98 14.00 7.97
N ILE A 268 -41.21 13.43 8.90
CA ILE A 268 -41.72 12.50 9.92
C ILE A 268 -41.59 13.17 11.28
N GLN A 269 -42.73 13.54 11.85
CA GLN A 269 -42.82 14.24 13.13
C GLN A 269 -42.98 13.24 14.29
N PRO A 270 -42.43 13.55 15.46
CA PRO A 270 -42.75 12.83 16.69
C PRO A 270 -44.21 13.11 17.12
N ASP A 271 -44.77 12.26 17.98
CA ASP A 271 -46.17 12.38 18.42
C ASP A 271 -46.40 13.56 19.38
N ARG A 272 -45.35 14.04 20.05
CA ARG A 272 -45.40 15.10 21.06
C ARG A 272 -44.45 16.26 20.72
N PRO A 273 -44.80 17.51 21.07
CA PRO A 273 -43.95 18.66 20.84
C PRO A 273 -42.63 18.58 21.65
N PRO A 274 -41.53 19.19 21.15
CA PRO A 274 -41.44 19.95 19.91
C PRO A 274 -41.36 19.04 18.68
N TYR A 275 -42.26 19.24 17.72
CA TYR A 275 -42.37 18.40 16.51
C TYR A 275 -41.16 18.52 15.59
N CYS A 276 -40.63 19.74 15.44
CA CYS A 276 -39.53 20.05 14.53
C CYS A 276 -38.55 21.00 15.22
N SER A 277 -37.74 20.50 16.16
CA SER A 277 -36.67 21.31 16.77
C SER A 277 -35.37 21.13 16.01
N TYR A 278 -34.56 22.19 15.89
CA TYR A 278 -33.20 22.11 15.33
C TYR A 278 -32.31 21.07 16.04
N LEU A 279 -32.70 20.66 17.26
CA LEU A 279 -32.02 19.62 18.03
C LEU A 279 -32.44 18.19 17.64
N THR A 280 -33.50 18.01 16.86
CA THR A 280 -34.08 16.70 16.51
C THR A 280 -34.13 16.44 15.00
N ILE A 281 -34.19 17.50 14.19
CA ILE A 281 -34.12 17.43 12.72
C ILE A 281 -32.72 17.79 12.22
N GLY A 282 -32.35 17.30 11.04
CA GLY A 282 -31.08 17.64 10.38
C GLY A 282 -29.85 17.29 11.22
N VAL A 283 -29.83 16.13 11.88
CA VAL A 283 -28.78 15.76 12.85
C VAL A 283 -27.44 15.37 12.24
N PHE A 284 -27.31 15.36 10.91
CA PHE A 284 -26.08 14.99 10.18
C PHE A 284 -24.84 15.70 10.73
N TRP A 285 -24.91 17.03 10.92
CA TRP A 285 -23.78 17.82 11.42
C TRP A 285 -23.20 17.28 12.73
N ARG A 286 -24.01 16.69 13.61
CA ARG A 286 -23.55 16.15 14.90
C ARG A 286 -22.61 14.96 14.74
N TYR A 287 -22.88 14.13 13.75
CA TYR A 287 -22.05 12.96 13.45
C TYR A 287 -20.86 13.36 12.57
N TRP A 288 -21.09 14.29 11.65
CA TRP A 288 -20.04 14.77 10.75
C TRP A 288 -18.98 15.61 11.47
N ILE A 289 -19.31 16.37 12.52
CA ILE A 289 -18.42 17.37 13.12
C ILE A 289 -17.05 16.81 13.55
N VAL A 290 -17.00 15.59 14.09
CA VAL A 290 -15.76 14.97 14.56
C VAL A 290 -14.81 14.70 13.39
N GLY A 291 -15.28 13.97 12.37
CA GLY A 291 -14.50 13.67 11.18
C GLY A 291 -14.25 14.92 10.32
N GLY A 292 -15.23 15.79 10.22
CA GLY A 292 -15.23 17.02 9.44
C GLY A 292 -14.21 18.05 9.94
N ILE A 293 -14.19 18.34 11.25
CA ILE A 293 -13.22 19.29 11.82
C ILE A 293 -11.78 18.78 11.64
N VAL A 294 -11.53 17.50 11.95
CA VAL A 294 -10.20 16.90 11.79
C VAL A 294 -9.76 16.95 10.32
N TRP A 295 -10.67 16.65 9.40
CA TRP A 295 -10.40 16.71 7.97
C TRP A 295 -10.14 18.15 7.49
N VAL A 296 -10.95 19.12 7.87
CA VAL A 296 -10.76 20.54 7.50
C VAL A 296 -9.44 21.07 8.05
N TYR A 297 -9.15 20.80 9.32
CA TYR A 297 -7.87 21.17 9.94
C TYR A 297 -6.69 20.54 9.19
N GLU A 298 -6.77 19.25 8.85
CA GLU A 298 -5.74 18.61 8.04
C GLU A 298 -5.58 19.27 6.67
N ARG A 299 -6.67 19.63 5.99
CA ARG A 299 -6.60 20.29 4.68
C ARG A 299 -5.92 21.64 4.77
N ILE A 300 -6.26 22.45 5.77
CA ILE A 300 -5.61 23.74 6.02
C ILE A 300 -4.12 23.54 6.30
N LEU A 301 -3.76 22.62 7.20
CA LEU A 301 -2.36 22.33 7.53
C LEU A 301 -1.55 21.90 6.29
N ARG A 302 -2.11 21.02 5.45
CA ARG A 302 -1.46 20.55 4.23
C ARG A 302 -1.23 21.68 3.25
N GLU A 303 -2.21 22.56 3.07
CA GLU A 303 -2.10 23.72 2.18
C GLU A 303 -1.06 24.74 2.68
N LEU A 304 -1.02 25.02 3.99
CA LEU A 304 -0.01 25.89 4.58
C LEU A 304 1.40 25.30 4.43
N ARG A 305 1.57 24.03 4.77
CA ARG A 305 2.87 23.32 4.72
C ARG A 305 3.38 23.12 3.29
N SER A 306 2.48 22.97 2.32
CA SER A 306 2.85 22.74 0.93
C SER A 306 3.30 24.01 0.21
N ARG A 307 2.81 25.18 0.66
CA ARG A 307 3.17 26.50 0.14
C ARG A 307 4.48 27.06 0.67
N HIS A 308 5.11 26.41 1.66
CA HIS A 308 6.45 26.76 2.12
C HIS A 308 7.43 26.81 0.94
N ARG A 309 8.42 27.72 1.02
CA ARG A 309 9.38 27.92 -0.05
C ARG A 309 10.23 26.66 -0.25
N THR A 310 10.32 26.25 -1.50
CA THR A 310 11.00 25.05 -1.97
C THR A 310 11.73 25.42 -3.26
N TYR A 311 12.93 24.88 -3.43
CA TYR A 311 13.70 25.06 -4.65
C TYR A 311 14.38 23.75 -5.03
N ILE A 312 14.42 23.46 -6.33
CA ILE A 312 15.16 22.33 -6.87
C ILE A 312 16.63 22.72 -6.86
N SER A 313 17.45 21.99 -6.12
CA SER A 313 18.89 22.21 -6.05
C SER A 313 19.63 21.50 -7.17
N LYS A 314 19.16 20.31 -7.58
CA LYS A 314 19.81 19.49 -8.59
C LYS A 314 18.80 18.58 -9.30
N VAL A 315 19.00 18.39 -10.60
CA VAL A 315 18.27 17.43 -11.42
C VAL A 315 19.28 16.49 -12.06
N ILE A 316 19.07 15.19 -11.88
CA ILE A 316 19.93 14.15 -12.48
C ILE A 316 19.04 13.25 -13.32
N GLN A 317 19.39 13.09 -14.59
CA GLN A 317 18.78 12.10 -15.44
C GLN A 317 19.50 10.77 -15.27
N HIS A 318 18.75 9.71 -14.98
CA HIS A 318 19.25 8.34 -14.88
C HIS A 318 18.76 7.51 -16.07
N PRO A 319 19.46 6.44 -16.44
CA PRO A 319 18.98 5.50 -17.45
C PRO A 319 17.63 4.86 -17.08
N SER A 320 17.00 4.19 -18.05
CA SER A 320 15.66 3.59 -17.89
C SER A 320 14.52 4.58 -17.57
N LYS A 321 14.64 5.82 -18.08
CA LYS A 321 13.63 6.88 -17.93
C LYS A 321 13.35 7.21 -16.47
N VAL A 322 14.41 7.35 -15.66
CA VAL A 322 14.32 7.78 -14.26
C VAL A 322 14.93 9.17 -14.13
N ILE A 323 14.28 10.05 -13.38
CA ILE A 323 14.83 11.36 -13.01
C ILE A 323 14.96 11.43 -11.49
N GLU A 324 16.05 11.99 -11.00
CA GLU A 324 16.25 12.34 -9.60
C GLU A 324 16.09 13.84 -9.43
N LEU A 325 15.21 14.23 -8.51
CA LEU A 325 15.02 15.62 -8.11
C LEU A 325 15.53 15.78 -6.69
N GLN A 326 16.53 16.64 -6.50
CA GLN A 326 16.99 17.08 -5.18
C GLN A 326 16.34 18.44 -4.88
N ILE A 327 15.62 18.49 -3.76
CA ILE A 327 14.76 19.60 -3.36
C ILE A 327 15.21 20.06 -1.98
N LYS A 328 15.49 21.36 -1.85
CA LYS A 328 15.69 21.98 -0.54
C LYS A 328 14.38 22.56 -0.03
N LYS A 329 14.05 22.19 1.21
CA LYS A 329 12.84 22.65 1.89
C LYS A 329 13.16 22.94 3.36
N ASP A 330 13.02 24.21 3.73
CA ASP A 330 13.26 24.63 5.11
C ASP A 330 12.22 24.03 6.06
N LYS A 331 12.61 23.85 7.33
CA LYS A 331 11.73 23.44 8.44
C LYS A 331 10.98 22.13 8.19
N THR A 332 11.54 21.24 7.39
CA THR A 332 10.94 19.92 7.09
C THR A 332 11.82 18.84 7.66
N THR A 333 11.30 18.12 8.66
CA THR A 333 11.98 16.96 9.24
C THR A 333 11.45 15.70 8.58
N VAL A 334 12.35 14.89 8.02
CA VAL A 334 12.02 13.64 7.33
C VAL A 334 12.51 12.44 8.12
N ARG A 335 12.00 11.25 7.78
CA ARG A 335 12.47 9.96 8.28
C ARG A 335 12.63 8.99 7.12
N ALA A 336 13.49 8.00 7.32
CA ALA A 336 13.74 7.00 6.30
C ALA A 336 12.46 6.20 5.96
N GLY A 337 12.25 5.96 4.66
CA GLY A 337 11.09 5.24 4.14
C GLY A 337 9.81 6.06 3.97
N GLN A 338 9.79 7.32 4.41
CA GLN A 338 8.64 8.22 4.22
C GLN A 338 8.46 8.63 2.75
N TYR A 339 7.29 9.18 2.44
CA TYR A 339 6.97 9.71 1.13
C TYR A 339 6.39 11.12 1.21
N ILE A 340 6.41 11.83 0.09
CA ILE A 340 5.86 13.18 -0.07
C ILE A 340 4.91 13.20 -1.25
N PHE A 341 4.02 14.19 -1.27
CA PHE A 341 3.28 14.57 -2.48
C PHE A 341 3.99 15.76 -3.13
N LEU A 342 4.33 15.60 -4.39
CA LEU A 342 4.92 16.64 -5.23
C LEU A 342 3.86 17.21 -6.16
N SER A 343 3.83 18.54 -6.27
CA SER A 343 3.05 19.26 -7.28
C SER A 343 3.96 20.23 -8.02
N CYS A 344 3.74 20.38 -9.33
CA CYS A 344 4.43 21.34 -10.18
C CYS A 344 3.39 22.27 -10.81
N PRO A 345 3.19 23.48 -10.26
CA PRO A 345 2.23 24.46 -10.76
C PRO A 345 2.32 24.80 -12.25
N GLU A 346 3.50 24.66 -12.86
CA GLU A 346 3.71 24.89 -14.29
C GLU A 346 3.01 23.84 -15.17
N ILE A 347 2.81 22.63 -14.63
CA ILE A 347 2.11 21.53 -15.30
C ILE A 347 0.63 21.54 -14.89
N SER A 348 0.39 21.51 -13.58
CA SER A 348 -0.95 21.52 -13.02
C SER A 348 -0.90 21.95 -11.56
N TYR A 349 -1.74 22.94 -11.22
CA TYR A 349 -1.86 23.44 -9.86
C TYR A 349 -2.57 22.46 -8.91
N PHE A 350 -3.43 21.59 -9.45
CA PHE A 350 -4.31 20.73 -8.66
C PHE A 350 -3.82 19.28 -8.55
N GLN A 351 -2.89 18.86 -9.41
CA GLN A 351 -2.33 17.52 -9.37
C GLN A 351 -1.22 17.41 -8.32
N TRP A 352 -1.35 16.39 -7.46
CA TRP A 352 -0.40 16.02 -6.42
C TRP A 352 -0.07 14.55 -6.58
N HIS A 353 1.21 14.24 -6.82
CA HIS A 353 1.67 12.87 -7.06
C HIS A 353 2.55 12.39 -5.91
N PRO A 354 2.30 11.19 -5.37
CA PRO A 354 3.10 10.65 -4.27
C PRO A 354 4.43 10.09 -4.81
N PHE A 355 5.53 10.44 -4.14
CA PHE A 355 6.86 9.90 -4.39
C PHE A 355 7.56 9.60 -3.07
N THR A 356 8.17 8.42 -3.00
CA THR A 356 8.95 8.01 -1.84
C THR A 356 10.25 8.79 -1.77
N LEU A 357 10.63 9.20 -0.56
CA LEU A 357 11.90 9.85 -0.31
C LEU A 357 13.02 8.83 -0.49
N THR A 358 14.00 9.18 -1.32
CA THR A 358 15.22 8.39 -1.52
C THR A 358 16.40 8.94 -0.71
N SER A 359 16.30 10.17 -0.23
CA SER A 359 17.30 10.76 0.67
C SER A 359 17.18 10.22 2.08
N ALA A 360 18.30 10.21 2.79
CA ALA A 360 18.33 9.87 4.21
C ALA A 360 17.93 11.10 5.05
N PRO A 361 17.37 10.93 6.25
CA PRO A 361 17.09 12.06 7.15
C PRO A 361 18.35 12.81 7.62
N GLU A 362 19.53 12.21 7.46
CA GLU A 362 20.83 12.82 7.75
C GLU A 362 21.34 13.75 6.62
N GLU A 363 20.73 13.75 5.44
CA GLU A 363 21.11 14.61 4.30
C GLU A 363 20.43 16.00 4.38
N ASP A 364 21.06 17.06 3.83
CA ASP A 364 20.56 18.45 3.86
C ASP A 364 19.52 18.78 2.78
N TYR A 365 19.13 17.78 1.99
CA TYR A 365 18.13 17.88 0.92
C TYR A 365 17.16 16.70 0.95
N ILE A 366 16.02 16.91 0.31
CA ILE A 366 15.03 15.87 0.02
C ILE A 366 15.24 15.40 -1.40
N SER A 367 15.46 14.11 -1.64
CA SER A 367 15.47 13.56 -3.00
C SER A 367 14.34 12.60 -3.27
N VAL A 368 13.87 12.62 -4.52
CA VAL A 368 12.90 11.66 -5.06
C VAL A 368 13.39 11.14 -6.41
N HIS A 369 13.26 9.83 -6.61
CA HIS A 369 13.52 9.17 -7.89
C HIS A 369 12.18 8.86 -8.57
N ILE A 370 11.97 9.45 -9.74
CA ILE A 370 10.72 9.43 -10.47
C ILE A 370 10.94 8.67 -11.78
N ARG A 371 10.26 7.53 -11.93
CA ARG A 371 10.20 6.84 -13.21
C ARG A 371 9.15 7.50 -14.11
N VAL A 372 9.53 7.83 -15.33
CA VAL A 372 8.65 8.46 -16.32
C VAL A 372 7.78 7.41 -16.99
N VAL A 373 6.50 7.37 -16.61
CA VAL A 373 5.53 6.35 -17.06
C VAL A 373 4.17 6.92 -17.48
N GLY A 374 3.83 8.13 -17.04
CA GLY A 374 2.56 8.79 -17.32
C GLY A 374 2.74 10.24 -17.79
N ASP A 375 1.61 10.84 -18.13
CA ASP A 375 1.45 12.24 -18.56
C ASP A 375 2.12 13.25 -17.63
N PHE A 376 1.80 13.23 -16.33
CA PHE A 376 2.40 14.14 -15.35
C PHE A 376 3.91 13.93 -15.25
N THR A 377 4.38 12.68 -15.16
CA THR A 377 5.82 12.40 -15.03
C THR A 377 6.61 12.78 -16.28
N ALA A 378 6.01 12.66 -17.47
CA ALA A 378 6.63 13.06 -18.73
C ALA A 378 6.68 14.59 -18.87
N ALA A 379 5.58 15.27 -18.51
CA ALA A 379 5.55 16.73 -18.44
C ALA A 379 6.56 17.27 -17.42
N LEU A 380 6.71 16.59 -16.27
CA LEU A 380 7.68 16.96 -15.25
C LEU A 380 9.11 16.82 -15.74
N ALA A 381 9.45 15.69 -16.36
CA ALA A 381 10.77 15.47 -16.96
C ALA A 381 11.10 16.56 -17.99
N LYS A 382 10.13 16.89 -18.87
CA LYS A 382 10.29 17.97 -19.85
C LYS A 382 10.46 19.34 -19.21
N ALA A 383 9.69 19.65 -18.16
CA ALA A 383 9.75 20.94 -17.47
C ALA A 383 11.11 21.15 -16.79
N VAL A 384 11.63 20.13 -16.11
CA VAL A 384 12.95 20.19 -15.46
C VAL A 384 14.13 20.10 -16.45
N GLY A 385 13.85 19.87 -17.74
CA GLY A 385 14.84 19.89 -18.81
C GLY A 385 15.56 18.58 -19.06
N CYS A 386 14.98 17.46 -18.64
CA CYS A 386 15.44 16.14 -19.03
C CYS A 386 15.00 15.83 -20.46
N ASP A 387 15.92 15.28 -21.25
CA ASP A 387 15.67 14.82 -22.61
C ASP A 387 15.74 13.28 -22.62
N LEU A 388 14.57 12.66 -22.54
CA LEU A 388 14.44 11.20 -22.38
C LEU A 388 14.67 10.43 -23.68
N ASP A 389 14.73 11.12 -24.82
CA ASP A 389 14.95 10.53 -26.15
C ASP A 389 16.44 10.50 -26.52
N ASN A 390 17.29 11.25 -25.80
CA ASN A 390 18.74 11.19 -25.91
C ASN A 390 19.32 10.17 -24.92
N GLU A 391 19.76 9.01 -25.41
CA GLU A 391 20.35 7.90 -24.63
C GLU A 391 21.78 8.16 -24.10
N LYS A 392 22.28 9.40 -24.17
CA LYS A 392 23.60 9.72 -23.61
C LYS A 392 23.46 9.81 -22.08
N GLY A 393 24.30 9.03 -21.37
CA GLY A 393 24.27 8.82 -19.93
C GLY A 393 24.21 10.07 -19.05
N ALA A 394 24.02 9.85 -17.74
CA ALA A 394 23.58 10.83 -16.75
C ALA A 394 24.04 12.28 -16.99
N VAL A 395 23.16 13.10 -17.57
CA VAL A 395 23.39 14.54 -17.71
C VAL A 395 22.98 15.23 -16.42
N VAL A 396 23.96 15.73 -15.68
CA VAL A 396 23.73 16.58 -14.50
C VAL A 396 23.40 17.98 -14.99
N VAL A 397 22.11 18.33 -14.97
CA VAL A 397 21.68 19.70 -15.22
C VAL A 397 21.88 20.48 -13.91
N GLY A 398 23.05 21.12 -13.76
CA GLY A 398 23.22 22.14 -12.71
C GLY A 398 24.56 22.28 -11.98
N THR A 399 25.65 21.57 -12.31
CA THR A 399 26.94 21.82 -11.62
C THR A 399 28.17 21.67 -12.52
N ASN A 400 28.95 22.77 -12.59
CA ASN A 400 30.39 22.92 -12.86
C ASN A 400 30.99 22.99 -14.28
N THR A 401 30.22 22.96 -15.36
CA THR A 401 30.68 23.48 -16.66
C THR A 401 29.49 24.15 -17.36
N ASN A 402 29.59 25.48 -17.55
CA ASN A 402 28.52 26.37 -18.02
C ASN A 402 27.58 25.73 -19.06
N PRO A 403 26.40 25.21 -18.66
CA PRO A 403 25.27 25.14 -19.56
C PRO A 403 24.82 26.59 -19.81
N PRO A 404 24.09 26.90 -20.89
CA PRO A 404 23.62 28.26 -21.10
C PRO A 404 22.86 28.73 -19.85
N LEU A 405 23.42 29.77 -19.21
CA LEU A 405 22.78 30.57 -18.18
C LEU A 405 21.34 30.86 -18.66
N ASN A 406 20.32 30.50 -17.88
CA ASN A 406 18.89 30.85 -18.04
C ASN A 406 17.88 29.70 -18.24
N ARG A 407 18.13 28.47 -17.79
CA ARG A 407 17.00 27.56 -17.51
C ARG A 407 16.57 27.69 -16.06
N VAL A 408 15.58 28.54 -15.81
CA VAL A 408 14.90 28.62 -14.52
C VAL A 408 14.19 27.29 -14.30
N LEU A 409 14.59 26.55 -13.26
CA LEU A 409 13.91 25.31 -12.89
C LEU A 409 12.49 25.63 -12.38
N PRO A 410 11.49 24.79 -12.68
CA PRO A 410 10.13 25.02 -12.24
C PRO A 410 10.07 25.03 -10.71
N ARG A 411 9.19 25.89 -10.17
CA ARG A 411 8.85 25.81 -8.75
C ARG A 411 8.07 24.51 -8.51
N VAL A 412 8.48 23.76 -7.51
CA VAL A 412 7.74 22.58 -7.03
C VAL A 412 7.16 22.84 -5.66
N MET A 413 5.97 22.33 -5.37
CA MET A 413 5.36 22.35 -4.03
C MET A 413 5.45 20.95 -3.44
N VAL A 414 5.75 20.86 -2.14
CA VAL A 414 5.97 19.58 -1.44
C VAL A 414 5.06 19.50 -0.23
N ASP A 415 4.14 18.54 -0.23
CA ASP A 415 3.30 18.21 0.92
C ASP A 415 3.79 16.92 1.58
N GLY A 416 4.05 16.97 2.88
CA GLY A 416 4.59 15.86 3.66
C GLY A 416 5.68 16.30 4.64
N PRO A 417 6.42 15.34 5.20
CA PRO A 417 6.40 13.92 4.87
C PRO A 417 5.20 13.16 5.48
N PHE A 418 4.87 12.01 4.89
CA PHE A 418 3.85 11.08 5.35
C PHE A 418 4.45 9.73 5.68
N GLY A 419 3.91 9.08 6.72
CA GLY A 419 4.46 7.83 7.20
C GLY A 419 4.04 6.60 6.41
N SER A 420 4.90 5.59 6.46
CA SER A 420 4.78 4.34 5.70
C SER A 420 5.17 3.13 6.54
N ALA A 421 4.75 1.92 6.18
CA ALA A 421 4.99 0.72 6.99
C ALA A 421 6.49 0.54 7.29
N SER A 422 7.33 0.87 6.31
CA SER A 422 8.79 0.87 6.35
C SER A 422 9.43 1.73 7.42
N GLU A 423 8.74 2.74 7.99
CA GLU A 423 9.29 3.51 9.14
C GLU A 423 9.59 2.62 10.35
N ASP A 424 8.93 1.47 10.47
CA ASP A 424 9.05 0.58 11.62
C ASP A 424 10.23 -0.39 11.53
N PHE A 425 11.11 -0.26 10.53
CA PHE A 425 12.27 -1.15 10.35
C PHE A 425 13.18 -1.21 11.58
N LEU A 426 13.30 -0.10 12.32
CA LEU A 426 14.10 -0.03 13.56
C LEU A 426 13.48 -0.78 14.75
N LYS A 427 12.23 -1.25 14.66
CA LYS A 427 11.60 -2.06 15.72
C LYS A 427 12.13 -3.49 15.74
N TYR A 428 12.67 -3.97 14.63
CA TYR A 428 13.12 -5.35 14.46
C TYR A 428 14.63 -5.45 14.59
N GLU A 429 15.10 -6.59 15.07
CA GLU A 429 16.54 -6.90 15.13
C GLU A 429 17.05 -7.35 13.76
N THR A 430 16.23 -8.14 13.06
CA THR A 430 16.51 -8.60 11.69
C THR A 430 15.41 -8.10 10.75
N VAL A 431 15.79 -7.58 9.58
CA VAL A 431 14.82 -7.13 8.56
C VAL A 431 15.11 -7.74 7.20
N LEU A 432 14.04 -8.07 6.48
CA LEU A 432 14.06 -8.46 5.07
C LEU A 432 13.39 -7.35 4.25
N LEU A 433 14.20 -6.59 3.52
CA LEU A 433 13.79 -5.51 2.62
C LEU A 433 13.68 -6.07 1.20
N VAL A 434 12.48 -6.06 0.62
CA VAL A 434 12.24 -6.60 -0.73
C VAL A 434 11.71 -5.50 -1.65
N GLY A 435 12.56 -5.04 -2.57
CA GLY A 435 12.19 -4.07 -3.61
C GLY A 435 11.97 -4.74 -4.96
N ALA A 436 10.98 -4.29 -5.74
CA ALA A 436 10.81 -4.72 -7.12
C ALA A 436 10.74 -3.53 -8.09
N GLY A 437 11.66 -3.49 -9.06
CA GLY A 437 11.81 -2.35 -9.98
C GLY A 437 12.03 -1.02 -9.25
N ILE A 438 11.28 0.03 -9.63
CA ILE A 438 11.32 1.34 -8.95
C ILE A 438 10.84 1.29 -7.49
N GLY A 439 10.20 0.19 -7.06
CA GLY A 439 9.82 -0.03 -5.67
C GLY A 439 11.00 -0.15 -4.70
N VAL A 440 12.25 -0.06 -5.18
CA VAL A 440 13.45 0.00 -4.32
C VAL A 440 13.63 1.34 -3.60
N THR A 441 12.98 2.41 -4.07
CA THR A 441 13.14 3.78 -3.56
C THR A 441 12.97 3.98 -2.04
N PRO A 442 11.98 3.38 -1.32
CA PRO A 442 11.96 3.45 0.15
C PRO A 442 13.20 2.85 0.79
N PHE A 443 13.70 1.75 0.22
CA PHE A 443 14.86 1.04 0.76
C PHE A 443 16.16 1.77 0.51
N ALA A 444 16.23 2.64 -0.50
CA ALA A 444 17.35 3.57 -0.68
C ALA A 444 17.56 4.45 0.57
N SER A 445 16.48 5.09 1.01
CA SER A 445 16.50 5.97 2.19
C SER A 445 16.78 5.19 3.48
N ILE A 446 16.20 3.99 3.61
CA ILE A 446 16.45 3.10 4.76
C ILE A 446 17.90 2.65 4.82
N LEU A 447 18.45 2.13 3.71
CA LEU A 447 19.82 1.65 3.66
C LEU A 447 20.83 2.77 3.92
N LYS A 448 20.63 3.96 3.35
CA LYS A 448 21.44 5.14 3.69
C LYS A 448 21.37 5.48 5.17
N SER A 449 20.18 5.52 5.78
CA SER A 449 20.04 5.84 7.21
C SER A 449 20.69 4.77 8.10
N ILE A 450 20.61 3.48 7.72
CA ILE A 450 21.32 2.40 8.41
C ILE A 450 22.83 2.62 8.31
N TRP A 451 23.32 2.93 7.12
CA TRP A 451 24.73 3.21 6.87
C TRP A 451 25.25 4.41 7.68
N TYR A 452 24.53 5.53 7.70
CA TYR A 452 24.89 6.70 8.53
C TYR A 452 24.97 6.36 10.03
N ARG A 453 24.06 5.51 10.51
CA ARG A 453 24.02 5.06 11.91
C ARG A 453 25.12 4.07 12.26
N MET A 454 25.47 3.18 11.34
CA MET A 454 26.53 2.19 11.54
C MET A 454 27.90 2.87 11.66
N ASN A 455 28.12 3.94 10.90
CA ASN A 455 29.39 4.65 10.89
C ASN A 455 29.47 5.77 11.95
N ASN A 456 28.48 5.87 12.85
CA ASN A 456 28.38 6.91 13.87
C ASN A 456 28.50 8.35 13.34
N PHE A 457 28.16 8.59 12.07
CA PHE A 457 28.13 9.95 11.55
C PHE A 457 27.07 10.75 12.35
N ASN A 458 27.48 11.91 12.87
CA ASN A 458 26.64 12.85 13.63
C ASN A 458 26.02 12.33 14.96
N ASN A 459 26.72 11.52 15.76
CA ASN A 459 26.21 11.00 17.06
C ASN A 459 24.84 10.29 16.93
N SER A 460 24.72 9.46 15.90
CA SER A 460 23.51 8.71 15.60
C SER A 460 23.13 7.76 16.75
N LYS A 461 21.83 7.63 17.03
CA LYS A 461 21.34 6.78 18.12
C LYS A 461 21.67 5.30 17.86
N PRO A 462 22.13 4.54 18.87
CA PRO A 462 22.35 3.10 18.75
C PRO A 462 21.06 2.40 18.31
N THR A 463 21.20 1.41 17.43
CA THR A 463 20.10 0.63 16.86
C THR A 463 20.11 -0.81 17.36
N ARG A 464 18.93 -1.41 17.54
CA ARG A 464 18.77 -2.86 17.80
C ARG A 464 18.94 -3.70 16.53
N LEU A 465 18.92 -3.05 15.37
CA LEU A 465 19.07 -3.69 14.07
C LEU A 465 20.47 -4.31 13.94
N SER A 466 20.53 -5.64 13.89
CA SER A 466 21.78 -6.41 13.80
C SER A 466 22.06 -6.90 12.38
N LYS A 467 21.03 -7.34 11.64
CA LYS A 467 21.14 -7.90 10.30
C LYS A 467 20.04 -7.40 9.35
N VAL A 468 20.43 -7.08 8.12
CA VAL A 468 19.57 -6.60 7.04
C VAL A 468 19.75 -7.49 5.84
N TYR A 469 18.68 -8.13 5.40
CA TYR A 469 18.63 -8.83 4.11
C TYR A 469 17.96 -7.91 3.11
N PHE A 470 18.68 -7.47 2.10
CA PHE A 470 18.15 -6.64 1.03
C PHE A 470 18.04 -7.47 -0.25
N THR A 471 16.81 -7.73 -0.70
CA THR A 471 16.52 -8.43 -1.94
C THR A 471 15.94 -7.48 -2.97
N TRP A 472 16.64 -7.28 -4.09
CA TRP A 472 16.17 -6.44 -5.18
C TRP A 472 15.82 -7.26 -6.42
N VAL A 473 14.55 -7.21 -6.83
CA VAL A 473 14.07 -7.92 -8.01
C VAL A 473 13.92 -6.94 -9.18
N ILE A 474 14.76 -7.08 -10.19
CA ILE A 474 14.78 -6.22 -11.39
C ILE A 474 14.49 -7.03 -12.66
N ARG A 475 14.02 -6.33 -13.70
CA ARG A 475 13.82 -6.91 -15.05
C ARG A 475 14.87 -6.48 -16.05
N ASP A 476 15.53 -5.36 -15.78
CA ASP A 476 16.46 -4.73 -16.70
C ASP A 476 17.61 -4.10 -15.91
N TYR A 477 18.82 -4.21 -16.46
CA TYR A 477 20.05 -3.72 -15.84
C TYR A 477 20.10 -2.20 -15.79
N GLY A 478 19.57 -1.51 -16.82
CA GLY A 478 19.57 -0.04 -16.85
C GLY A 478 18.80 0.58 -15.68
N SER A 479 17.92 -0.18 -15.00
CA SER A 479 17.21 0.28 -13.80
C SER A 479 18.07 0.20 -12.53
N ALA A 480 19.20 -0.51 -12.58
CA ALA A 480 20.12 -0.73 -11.47
C ALA A 480 21.12 0.41 -11.27
N GLU A 481 21.46 1.13 -12.35
CA GLU A 481 22.62 2.03 -12.40
C GLU A 481 22.57 3.18 -11.39
N TRP A 482 21.42 3.85 -11.23
CA TRP A 482 21.29 4.95 -10.27
C TRP A 482 21.46 4.48 -8.81
N PHE A 483 21.11 3.22 -8.54
CA PHE A 483 21.18 2.62 -7.21
C PHE A 483 22.51 1.90 -6.96
N HIS A 484 23.21 1.55 -8.03
CA HIS A 484 24.47 0.82 -8.00
C HIS A 484 25.54 1.57 -7.19
N SER A 485 25.69 2.88 -7.40
CA SER A 485 26.66 3.70 -6.66
C SER A 485 26.44 3.66 -5.14
N LEU A 486 25.17 3.68 -4.71
CA LEU A 486 24.82 3.55 -3.30
C LEU A 486 25.14 2.16 -2.76
N LEU A 487 24.78 1.11 -3.50
CA LEU A 487 25.05 -0.27 -3.08
C LEU A 487 26.56 -0.53 -2.96
N HIS A 488 27.36 -0.04 -3.91
CA HIS A 488 28.81 -0.14 -3.86
C HIS A 488 29.39 0.54 -2.62
N ALA A 489 28.92 1.76 -2.30
CA ALA A 489 29.35 2.49 -1.11
C ALA A 489 28.98 1.77 0.20
N ILE A 490 27.83 1.08 0.22
CA ILE A 490 27.40 0.27 1.37
C ILE A 490 28.30 -0.96 1.53
N GLU A 491 28.56 -1.70 0.47
CA GLU A 491 29.40 -2.92 0.51
C GLU A 491 30.86 -2.66 0.87
N GLU A 492 31.40 -1.52 0.42
CA GLU A 492 32.78 -1.14 0.72
C GLU A 492 32.97 -0.89 2.22
N GLN A 493 31.94 -0.35 2.89
CA GLN A 493 32.01 0.07 4.28
C GLN A 493 31.41 -0.94 5.26
N ASP A 494 30.57 -1.88 4.81
CA ASP A 494 30.02 -2.94 5.65
C ASP A 494 31.05 -4.06 5.94
N THR A 495 32.01 -3.73 6.80
CA THR A 495 33.06 -4.65 7.25
C THR A 495 32.56 -5.77 8.16
N MET A 496 31.36 -5.62 8.74
CA MET A 496 30.77 -6.59 9.68
C MET A 496 29.71 -7.48 9.04
N ASN A 497 29.51 -7.39 7.72
CA ASN A 497 28.49 -8.13 6.97
C ASN A 497 27.09 -8.00 7.60
N ARG A 498 26.71 -6.79 8.01
CA ARG A 498 25.38 -6.51 8.56
C ARG A 498 24.32 -6.38 7.47
N ILE A 499 24.69 -6.03 6.26
CA ILE A 499 23.80 -5.81 5.13
C ILE A 499 24.14 -6.83 4.04
N GLU A 500 23.25 -7.79 3.86
CA GLU A 500 23.36 -8.82 2.82
C GLU A 500 22.50 -8.43 1.62
N ILE A 501 23.18 -8.10 0.51
CA ILE A 501 22.55 -7.67 -0.74
C ILE A 501 22.37 -8.88 -1.65
N ASN A 502 21.16 -9.06 -2.18
CA ASN A 502 20.82 -10.10 -3.14
C ASN A 502 20.06 -9.48 -4.31
N ILE A 503 20.64 -9.48 -5.50
CA ILE A 503 20.01 -8.92 -6.71
C ILE A 503 19.48 -10.06 -7.56
N TYR A 504 18.23 -9.95 -8.02
CA TYR A 504 17.59 -10.95 -8.87
C TYR A 504 17.17 -10.35 -10.20
N LEU A 505 17.80 -10.79 -11.29
CA LEU A 505 17.49 -10.40 -12.64
C LEU A 505 16.50 -11.38 -13.27
N THR A 506 15.28 -10.90 -13.51
CA THR A 506 14.15 -11.70 -14.00
C THR A 506 13.91 -11.59 -15.52
N ALA A 507 14.77 -10.88 -16.25
CA ALA A 507 14.73 -10.82 -17.70
C ALA A 507 14.95 -12.20 -18.32
N LYS A 508 14.39 -12.44 -19.50
CA LYS A 508 14.79 -13.59 -20.33
C LYS A 508 16.14 -13.27 -20.94
N ILE A 509 17.19 -13.83 -20.38
CA ILE A 509 18.54 -13.78 -20.94
C ILE A 509 18.74 -15.09 -21.72
N LYS A 510 19.44 -15.06 -22.86
CA LYS A 510 19.78 -16.28 -23.59
C LYS A 510 20.68 -17.15 -22.73
N GLU A 511 20.53 -18.46 -22.78
CA GLU A 511 21.31 -19.40 -21.94
C GLU A 511 22.83 -19.24 -22.18
N ASP A 512 23.23 -18.96 -23.41
CA ASP A 512 24.63 -18.69 -23.76
C ASP A 512 25.18 -17.44 -23.07
N ASP A 513 24.40 -16.36 -23.00
CA ASP A 513 24.78 -15.11 -22.35
C ASP A 513 24.87 -15.30 -20.82
N ILE A 514 23.95 -16.07 -20.21
CA ILE A 514 24.01 -16.40 -18.77
C ILE A 514 25.28 -17.20 -18.47
N THR A 515 25.58 -18.20 -19.30
CA THR A 515 26.75 -19.06 -19.11
C THR A 515 28.04 -18.25 -19.22
N ASN A 516 28.13 -17.36 -20.20
CA ASN A 516 29.28 -16.46 -20.37
C ASN A 516 29.46 -15.53 -19.15
N ILE A 517 28.37 -14.97 -18.62
CA ILE A 517 28.43 -14.11 -17.44
C ILE A 517 28.86 -14.90 -16.21
N ILE A 518 28.30 -16.09 -15.97
CA ILE A 518 28.69 -16.94 -14.85
C ILE A 518 30.16 -17.33 -14.96
N VAL A 519 30.65 -17.69 -16.16
CA VAL A 519 32.05 -18.02 -16.38
C VAL A 519 32.97 -16.83 -16.12
N GLN A 520 32.55 -15.61 -16.46
CA GLN A 520 33.30 -14.38 -16.14
C GLN A 520 33.28 -14.03 -14.65
N ASP A 521 32.24 -14.47 -13.93
CA ASP A 521 32.08 -14.25 -12.48
C ASP A 521 32.94 -15.21 -11.64
N VAL A 522 33.25 -16.38 -12.18
CA VAL A 522 34.04 -17.44 -11.53
C VAL A 522 35.50 -16.97 -11.41
N GLY A 523 35.93 -16.70 -10.19
CA GLY A 523 37.30 -16.27 -9.85
C GLY A 523 37.47 -14.77 -9.60
N GLU A 524 36.48 -13.94 -9.92
CA GLU A 524 36.51 -12.49 -9.69
C GLU A 524 35.98 -12.10 -8.29
N GLU A 525 36.44 -10.99 -7.72
CA GLU A 525 35.92 -10.45 -6.44
C GLU A 525 34.63 -9.63 -6.61
N LYS A 526 34.33 -9.19 -7.85
CA LYS A 526 33.19 -8.36 -8.22
C LYS A 526 32.33 -9.04 -9.28
N ASP A 527 31.04 -8.72 -9.27
CA ASP A 527 30.01 -9.33 -10.12
C ASP A 527 30.15 -8.77 -11.54
N ALA A 528 30.14 -9.62 -12.55
CA ALA A 528 30.43 -9.26 -13.93
C ALA A 528 29.37 -8.31 -14.53
N ILE A 529 28.14 -8.31 -13.98
CA ILE A 529 27.06 -7.43 -14.42
C ILE A 529 27.11 -6.11 -13.64
N THR A 530 27.01 -6.22 -12.32
CA THR A 530 26.80 -5.07 -11.44
C THR A 530 28.08 -4.51 -10.89
N SER A 531 29.25 -5.16 -11.02
CA SER A 531 30.51 -4.76 -10.38
C SER A 531 30.44 -4.63 -8.84
N LEU A 532 29.41 -5.21 -8.21
CA LEU A 532 29.25 -5.31 -6.76
C LEU A 532 29.91 -6.58 -6.22
N ARG A 533 30.25 -6.61 -4.94
CA ARG A 533 30.69 -7.84 -4.26
C ARG A 533 29.54 -8.83 -4.17
N ALA A 534 28.32 -8.35 -3.92
CA ALA A 534 27.12 -9.16 -3.89
C ALA A 534 26.82 -9.80 -5.26
N PRO A 535 26.42 -11.08 -5.27
CA PRO A 535 26.13 -11.79 -6.50
C PRO A 535 24.79 -11.35 -7.11
N THR A 536 24.72 -11.33 -8.44
CA THR A 536 23.48 -11.25 -9.20
C THR A 536 22.94 -12.65 -9.50
N HIS A 537 21.73 -12.94 -9.04
CA HIS A 537 21.03 -14.18 -9.33
C HIS A 537 20.13 -14.04 -10.56
N PHE A 538 20.11 -15.06 -11.40
CA PHE A 538 19.22 -15.12 -12.57
C PHE A 538 17.93 -15.85 -12.25
N GLY A 539 16.80 -15.29 -12.71
CA GLY A 539 15.48 -15.84 -12.49
C GLY A 539 14.77 -15.28 -11.26
N ARG A 540 13.72 -15.98 -10.82
CA ARG A 540 12.88 -15.52 -9.69
C ARG A 540 13.44 -16.04 -8.36
N PRO A 541 13.40 -15.23 -7.29
CA PRO A 541 13.78 -15.68 -5.96
C PRO A 541 12.96 -16.88 -5.51
N ASN A 542 13.64 -17.91 -5.01
CA ASN A 542 12.97 -19.00 -4.31
C ASN A 542 12.69 -18.57 -2.87
N TRP A 543 11.57 -17.86 -2.68
CA TRP A 543 11.18 -17.34 -1.37
C TRP A 543 11.08 -18.41 -0.28
N ASP A 544 10.80 -19.66 -0.64
CA ASP A 544 10.73 -20.72 0.36
C ASP A 544 12.09 -20.96 1.02
N LYS A 545 13.15 -21.00 0.20
CA LYS A 545 14.53 -21.10 0.69
C LYS A 545 14.96 -19.83 1.43
N VAL A 546 14.66 -18.65 0.88
CA VAL A 546 15.02 -17.38 1.51
C VAL A 546 14.46 -17.29 2.93
N PHE A 547 13.16 -17.55 3.10
CA PHE A 547 12.53 -17.50 4.43
C PHE A 547 13.01 -18.63 5.34
N GLY A 548 13.20 -19.84 4.82
CA GLY A 548 13.73 -20.96 5.61
C GLY A 548 15.12 -20.68 6.17
N ASN A 549 16.04 -20.17 5.35
CA ASN A 549 17.39 -19.83 5.79
C ASN A 549 17.40 -18.71 6.83
N ILE A 550 16.55 -17.69 6.67
CA ILE A 550 16.45 -16.61 7.66
C ILE A 550 15.88 -17.14 8.97
N ALA A 551 14.92 -18.07 8.93
CA ALA A 551 14.37 -18.70 10.12
C ALA A 551 15.42 -19.53 10.87
N ASP A 552 16.26 -20.28 10.15
CA ASP A 552 17.33 -21.09 10.74
C ASP A 552 18.48 -20.23 11.27
N ALA A 553 18.85 -19.17 10.56
CA ALA A 553 19.93 -18.27 10.96
C ALA A 553 19.57 -17.41 12.18
N HIS A 554 18.29 -17.10 12.37
CA HIS A 554 17.81 -16.21 13.43
C HIS A 554 16.70 -16.86 14.27
N PRO A 555 16.98 -17.94 15.04
CA PRO A 555 15.99 -18.59 15.88
C PRO A 555 15.51 -17.64 16.98
N GLN A 556 14.22 -17.73 17.34
CA GLN A 556 13.60 -16.90 18.39
C GLN A 556 13.64 -15.38 18.16
N THR A 557 13.78 -14.94 16.91
CA THR A 557 13.79 -13.51 16.57
C THR A 557 12.51 -13.05 15.86
N ASP A 558 12.20 -11.76 16.01
CA ASP A 558 11.16 -11.10 15.24
C ASP A 558 11.77 -10.47 13.99
N VAL A 559 11.39 -10.98 12.81
CA VAL A 559 11.88 -10.53 11.52
C VAL A 559 10.85 -9.61 10.87
N GLY A 560 11.25 -8.37 10.59
CA GLY A 560 10.42 -7.42 9.84
C GLY A 560 10.58 -7.62 8.33
N VAL A 561 9.52 -7.99 7.62
CA VAL A 561 9.52 -8.17 6.16
C VAL A 561 8.84 -6.96 5.52
N PHE A 562 9.62 -6.09 4.90
CA PHE A 562 9.12 -4.88 4.24
C PHE A 562 9.18 -5.03 2.73
N TYR A 563 8.05 -4.78 2.07
CA TYR A 563 7.92 -4.98 0.62
C TYR A 563 7.37 -3.76 -0.10
N CYS A 564 7.97 -3.43 -1.24
CA CYS A 564 7.47 -2.42 -2.17
C CYS A 564 7.57 -2.90 -3.63
N GLY A 565 6.42 -2.96 -4.32
CA GLY A 565 6.34 -3.41 -5.71
C GLY A 565 4.99 -4.02 -6.14
N PRO A 566 4.96 -4.85 -7.21
CA PRO A 566 3.76 -5.46 -7.75
C PRO A 566 2.91 -6.29 -6.76
N THR A 567 1.58 -6.19 -6.88
CA THR A 567 0.62 -6.90 -5.99
C THR A 567 0.76 -8.42 -5.99
N ALA A 568 1.17 -9.04 -7.11
CA ALA A 568 1.36 -10.48 -7.19
C ALA A 568 2.47 -10.96 -6.26
N LEU A 569 3.62 -10.28 -6.26
CA LEU A 569 4.74 -10.61 -5.37
C LEU A 569 4.42 -10.26 -3.92
N SER A 570 3.68 -9.17 -3.65
CA SER A 570 3.18 -8.87 -2.31
C SER A 570 2.36 -10.02 -1.71
N LYS A 571 1.46 -10.64 -2.50
CA LYS A 571 0.67 -11.79 -2.03
C LYS A 571 1.56 -12.99 -1.72
N GLN A 572 2.54 -13.25 -2.57
CA GLN A 572 3.48 -14.36 -2.36
C GLN A 572 4.29 -14.17 -1.08
N LEU A 573 4.87 -12.98 -0.87
CA LEU A 573 5.65 -12.68 0.34
C LEU A 573 4.79 -12.75 1.60
N HIS A 574 3.55 -12.25 1.56
CA HIS A 574 2.61 -12.39 2.69
C HIS A 574 2.33 -13.86 3.02
N LEU A 575 2.13 -14.70 2.01
CA LEU A 575 1.95 -16.15 2.21
C LEU A 575 3.22 -16.80 2.79
N MET A 576 4.40 -16.41 2.32
CA MET A 576 5.67 -16.94 2.82
C MET A 576 5.94 -16.50 4.27
N SER A 577 5.68 -15.25 4.62
CA SER A 577 5.76 -14.75 6.00
C SER A 577 4.88 -15.57 6.94
N ASN A 578 3.66 -15.92 6.52
CA ASN A 578 2.77 -16.77 7.33
C ASN A 578 3.22 -18.24 7.37
N LYS A 579 3.72 -18.78 6.25
CA LYS A 579 4.18 -20.17 6.13
C LYS A 579 5.37 -20.44 7.05
N TRP A 580 6.32 -19.51 7.13
CA TRP A 580 7.57 -19.66 7.86
C TRP A 580 7.56 -19.05 9.26
N SER A 581 6.46 -18.42 9.67
CA SER A 581 6.31 -17.93 11.04
C SER A 581 6.03 -19.08 12.02
N ASN A 582 6.87 -19.17 13.05
CA ASN A 582 6.68 -20.08 14.18
C ASN A 582 6.51 -19.25 15.47
N PRO A 583 5.36 -19.31 16.16
CA PRO A 583 5.11 -18.54 17.39
C PRO A 583 6.11 -18.81 18.53
N ARG A 584 6.83 -19.93 18.50
CA ARG A 584 7.82 -20.35 19.52
C ARG A 584 9.28 -20.17 19.08
N SER A 585 9.52 -19.76 17.84
CA SER A 585 10.85 -19.49 17.30
C SER A 585 10.79 -18.17 16.51
N THR A 586 11.13 -18.17 15.23
CA THR A 586 11.17 -16.98 14.39
C THR A 586 9.78 -16.56 13.92
N ARG A 587 9.44 -15.28 14.07
CA ARG A 587 8.16 -14.70 13.62
C ARG A 587 8.41 -13.67 12.53
N PHE A 588 7.71 -13.80 11.40
CA PHE A 588 7.83 -12.88 10.27
C PHE A 588 6.64 -11.91 10.21
N PHE A 589 6.91 -10.63 10.40
CA PHE A 589 5.91 -9.56 10.36
C PHE A 589 5.93 -8.87 8.99
N PHE A 590 4.84 -9.00 8.23
CA PHE A 590 4.76 -8.48 6.87
C PHE A 590 4.21 -7.05 6.81
N GLY A 591 5.04 -6.11 6.33
CA GLY A 591 4.71 -4.72 6.05
C GLY A 591 4.75 -4.44 4.55
N LYS A 592 3.65 -3.93 3.99
CA LYS A 592 3.56 -3.57 2.57
C LYS A 592 3.51 -2.05 2.39
N GLU A 593 4.40 -1.53 1.56
CA GLU A 593 4.34 -0.18 1.03
C GLU A 593 3.20 -0.05 0.00
N ASN A 594 2.37 1.00 0.13
CA ASN A 594 1.25 1.27 -0.76
C ASN A 594 1.46 2.62 -1.44
N PHE A 595 2.26 2.64 -2.51
CA PHE A 595 2.42 3.80 -3.40
C PHE A 595 1.89 3.47 -4.80
#